data_AF-A0A1C2GJ54-F1
#
_entry.id   AF-A0A1C2GJ54-F1
#
_cell.length_a   1.000
_cell.length_b   1.000
_cell.length_c   1.000
_cell.angle_alpha   90.00
_cell.angle_beta   90.00
_cell.angle_gamma   90.00
#
_symmetry.space_group_name_H-M   'P 1'
#
loop_
_entity.id
_entity.type
_entity.pdbx_description
1 polymer ?
#
loop_
_entity_poly.entity_id
_entity_poly.type
_entity_poly.pdbx_seq_one_letter_code
_entity_poly.pdbx_strand_id
1 'polypeptide(L)'
;MLNKNYSKWPLAFVFTFGIVLIILTIYSTIISRNQNLEYQFNGRVDSVYYTSKGEPYIFVKKVKYYLSDRDWDFNQNRIQKGDSVIKKKNSMIIKLFKSNAKAIIEGGE
;
A
#
# COMPACT_ATOMS: atom_id res chain seq x y z
N MET A 1 -31.16 -19.48 46.02
CA MET A 1 -30.45 -19.49 44.72
C MET A 1 -30.11 -18.04 44.35
N LEU A 2 -28.83 -17.66 44.39
CA LEU A 2 -28.40 -16.28 44.07
C LEU A 2 -28.44 -16.08 42.55
N ASN A 3 -29.42 -15.28 42.08
CA ASN A 3 -29.49 -14.84 40.70
C ASN A 3 -28.36 -13.84 40.43
N LYS A 4 -27.25 -14.31 39.83
CA LYS A 4 -26.17 -13.42 39.39
C LYS A 4 -26.64 -12.63 38.17
N ASN A 5 -27.10 -11.40 38.40
CA ASN A 5 -27.29 -10.42 37.35
C ASN A 5 -25.90 -9.96 36.85
N TYR A 6 -25.38 -10.63 35.82
CA TYR A 6 -24.18 -10.18 35.14
C TYR A 6 -24.45 -8.82 34.48
N SER A 7 -23.64 -7.82 34.81
CA SER A 7 -23.71 -6.52 34.15
C SER A 7 -23.45 -6.70 32.65
N LYS A 8 -24.39 -6.26 31.80
CA LYS A 8 -24.28 -6.36 30.33
C LYS A 8 -23.36 -5.29 29.73
N TRP A 9 -22.92 -4.34 30.55
CA TRP A 9 -22.06 -3.22 30.15
C TRP A 9 -20.72 -3.62 29.53
N PRO A 10 -19.99 -4.62 30.04
CA PRO A 10 -18.73 -5.05 29.42
C PRO A 10 -18.95 -5.62 28.01
N LEU A 11 -20.06 -6.33 27.79
CA LEU A 11 -20.40 -6.87 26.49
C LEU A 11 -20.77 -5.76 25.49
N ALA A 12 -21.55 -4.78 25.95
CA ALA A 12 -21.87 -3.59 25.15
C ALA A 12 -20.59 -2.81 24.78
N PHE A 13 -19.68 -2.63 25.73
CA PHE A 13 -18.39 -1.96 25.48
C PHE A 13 -17.54 -2.68 24.43
N VAL A 14 -17.39 -4.01 24.53
CA VAL A 14 -16.62 -4.79 23.54
C VAL A 14 -17.26 -4.67 22.15
N PHE A 15 -18.59 -4.68 22.07
CA PHE A 15 -19.29 -4.54 20.80
C PHE A 15 -19.08 -3.16 20.17
N THR A 16 -19.25 -2.09 20.96
CA THR A 16 -19.02 -0.71 20.49
C THR A 16 -17.56 -0.50 20.10
N PHE A 17 -16.61 -0.99 20.90
CA PHE A 17 -15.18 -0.89 20.61
C PHE A 17 -14.82 -1.64 19.32
N GLY A 18 -15.36 -2.84 19.11
CA GLY A 18 -15.19 -3.60 17.88
C GLY A 18 -15.68 -2.85 16.64
N ILE A 19 -16.84 -2.19 16.72
CA ILE A 19 -17.37 -1.36 15.63
C ILE A 19 -16.44 -0.18 15.33
N VAL A 20 -15.96 0.50 16.37
CA VAL A 20 -15.01 1.63 16.19
C VAL A 20 -13.74 1.16 15.49
N LEU A 21 -13.18 0.01 15.88
CA LEU A 21 -12.00 -0.54 15.22
C LEU A 21 -12.26 -0.86 13.75
N ILE A 22 -13.42 -1.43 13.40
CA ILE A 22 -13.80 -1.72 12.01
C ILE A 22 -13.94 -0.42 11.19
N ILE A 23 -14.51 0.64 11.76
CA ILE A 23 -14.63 1.93 11.06
C ILE A 23 -13.24 2.53 10.81
N LEU A 24 -12.36 2.47 11.81
CA LEU A 24 -10.99 2.98 11.69
C LEU A 24 -10.19 2.23 10.62
N THR A 25 -10.34 0.90 10.53
CA THR A 25 -9.65 0.11 9.49
C THR A 25 -10.15 0.48 8.10
N ILE A 26 -11.47 0.51 7.88
CA ILE A 26 -12.07 0.90 6.59
C ILE A 26 -11.63 2.31 6.18
N TYR A 27 -11.67 3.27 7.11
CA TYR A 27 -11.25 4.64 6.86
C TYR A 27 -9.78 4.73 6.45
N SER A 28 -8.90 4.02 7.16
CA SER A 28 -7.48 3.95 6.82
C SER A 28 -7.24 3.36 5.43
N THR A 29 -7.95 2.30 5.05
CA THR A 29 -7.85 1.65 3.74
C THR A 29 -8.27 2.60 2.62
N ILE A 30 -9.37 3.36 2.81
CA ILE A 30 -9.85 4.33 1.81
C ILE A 30 -8.83 5.45 1.60
N ILE A 31 -8.24 5.99 2.68
CA ILE A 31 -7.22 7.04 2.57
C ILE A 31 -6.00 6.53 1.83
N SER A 32 -5.48 5.35 2.22
CA SER A 32 -4.32 4.75 1.57
C SER A 32 -4.57 4.50 0.08
N ARG A 33 -5.77 4.05 -0.28
CA ARG A 33 -6.17 3.85 -1.67
C ARG A 33 -6.21 5.18 -2.43
N ASN A 34 -6.77 6.24 -1.85
CA ASN A 34 -6.81 7.56 -2.47
C ASN A 34 -5.40 8.12 -2.70
N GLN A 35 -4.50 8.00 -1.71
CA GLN A 35 -3.10 8.40 -1.85
C GLN A 35 -2.38 7.60 -2.95
N ASN A 36 -2.62 6.28 -3.02
CA ASN A 36 -2.09 5.44 -4.08
C ASN A 36 -2.64 5.82 -5.46
N LEU A 37 -3.92 6.18 -5.57
CA LEU A 37 -4.53 6.64 -6.83
C LEU A 37 -3.96 7.98 -7.30
N GLU A 38 -3.61 8.87 -6.39
CA GLU A 38 -3.02 10.17 -6.73
C GLU A 38 -1.61 10.07 -7.33
N TYR A 39 -0.88 9.00 -7.04
CA TYR A 39 0.46 8.82 -7.58
C TYR A 39 0.46 8.70 -9.10
N GLN A 40 1.29 9.53 -9.73
CA GLN A 40 1.63 9.47 -11.14
C GLN A 40 3.13 9.59 -11.27
N PHE A 41 3.75 8.62 -11.91
CA PHE A 41 5.16 8.66 -12.27
C PHE A 41 5.36 8.00 -13.63
N ASN A 42 6.24 8.58 -14.43
CA ASN A 42 6.66 8.06 -15.72
C ASN A 42 8.13 8.43 -15.91
N GLY A 43 9.01 7.44 -15.83
CA GLY A 43 10.43 7.63 -16.02
C GLY A 43 11.28 6.45 -15.57
N ARG A 44 12.60 6.64 -15.67
CA ARG A 44 13.57 5.68 -15.15
C ARG A 44 13.70 5.80 -13.64
N VAL A 45 13.94 4.67 -13.00
CA VAL A 45 14.22 4.59 -11.57
C VAL A 45 15.66 5.01 -11.34
N ASP A 46 15.84 6.09 -10.58
CA ASP A 46 17.14 6.65 -10.22
C ASP A 46 17.82 5.80 -9.13
N SER A 47 17.03 5.34 -8.17
CA SER A 47 17.48 4.56 -7.00
C SER A 47 16.28 3.89 -6.30
N VAL A 48 16.55 2.77 -5.64
CA VAL A 48 15.59 1.98 -4.85
C VAL A 48 16.14 1.86 -3.44
N TYR A 49 15.28 2.08 -2.46
CA TYR A 49 15.64 2.02 -1.04
C TYR A 49 14.50 1.37 -0.23
N TYR A 50 14.80 1.01 1.01
CA TYR A 50 13.84 0.45 1.95
C TYR A 50 13.85 1.27 3.23
N THR A 51 12.68 1.48 3.83
CA THR A 51 12.59 2.07 5.17
C THR A 51 13.10 1.09 6.22
N SER A 52 13.33 1.55 7.46
CA SER A 52 13.69 0.67 8.58
C SER A 52 12.63 -0.39 8.90
N LYS A 53 11.39 -0.18 8.42
CA LYS A 53 10.27 -1.12 8.53
C LYS A 53 10.16 -2.07 7.34
N GLY A 54 11.09 -1.98 6.38
CA GLY A 54 11.12 -2.81 5.18
C GLY A 54 10.25 -2.31 4.03
N GLU A 55 9.63 -1.13 4.14
CA GLU A 55 8.76 -0.60 3.07
C GLU A 55 9.61 -0.05 1.90
N PRO A 56 9.41 -0.52 0.66
CA PRO A 56 10.19 -0.04 -0.48
C PRO A 56 9.76 1.36 -0.92
N TYR A 57 10.73 2.16 -1.35
CA TYR A 57 10.50 3.43 -2.04
C TYR A 57 11.50 3.66 -3.16
N ILE A 58 11.04 4.35 -4.20
CA ILE A 58 11.82 4.61 -5.42
C ILE A 58 11.95 6.11 -5.66
N PHE A 59 13.03 6.49 -6.32
CA PHE A 59 13.17 7.81 -6.91
C PHE A 59 12.99 7.73 -8.41
N VAL A 60 12.10 8.57 -8.95
CA VAL A 60 11.88 8.72 -10.39
C VAL A 60 11.97 10.20 -10.70
N LYS A 61 12.94 10.60 -11.54
CA LYS A 61 13.19 12.01 -11.87
C LYS A 61 13.42 12.86 -10.60
N LYS A 62 14.19 12.34 -9.64
CA LYS A 62 14.47 12.95 -8.32
C LYS A 62 13.25 13.12 -7.38
N VAL A 63 12.07 12.62 -7.75
CA VAL A 63 10.89 12.62 -6.87
C VAL A 63 10.76 11.27 -6.19
N LYS A 64 10.52 11.29 -4.87
CA LYS A 64 10.36 10.11 -4.04
C LYS A 64 8.92 9.58 -4.12
N TYR A 65 8.78 8.28 -4.36
CA TYR A 65 7.50 7.58 -4.36
C TYR A 65 7.59 6.33 -3.48
N TYR A 66 6.65 6.21 -2.54
CA TYR A 66 6.52 5.01 -1.71
C TYR A 66 5.74 3.94 -2.48
N LEU A 67 6.22 2.70 -2.38
CA LEU A 67 5.53 1.54 -2.95
C LEU A 67 4.70 0.88 -1.85
N SER A 68 3.63 1.56 -1.47
CA SER A 68 2.76 1.20 -0.33
C SER A 68 1.77 0.08 -0.64
N ASP A 69 1.56 -0.26 -1.90
CA ASP A 69 0.67 -1.34 -2.30
C ASP A 69 1.41 -2.68 -2.27
N ARG A 70 0.74 -3.73 -1.78
CA ARG A 70 1.32 -5.08 -1.72
C ARG A 70 1.53 -5.66 -3.12
N ASP A 71 0.73 -5.25 -4.09
CA ASP A 71 0.91 -5.66 -5.50
C ASP A 71 2.00 -4.84 -6.20
N TRP A 72 2.44 -3.75 -5.57
CA TRP A 72 3.62 -3.00 -6.00
C TRP A 72 4.88 -3.49 -5.29
N ASP A 73 4.73 -4.00 -4.06
CA ASP A 73 5.74 -4.78 -3.34
C ASP A 73 5.78 -6.20 -3.87
N PHE A 74 6.31 -6.26 -5.08
CA PHE A 74 6.94 -7.43 -5.59
C PHE A 74 7.91 -8.05 -4.58
N ASN A 75 7.54 -9.19 -4.01
CA ASN A 75 8.47 -10.17 -3.43
C ASN A 75 9.78 -10.18 -4.24
N GLN A 76 10.89 -9.74 -3.60
CA GLN A 76 12.28 -9.92 -4.04
C GLN A 76 12.75 -9.13 -5.29
N ASN A 77 13.17 -7.86 -5.13
CA ASN A 77 14.05 -7.16 -6.08
C ASN A 77 13.53 -6.98 -7.53
N ARG A 78 12.21 -6.95 -7.76
CA ARG A 78 11.67 -6.74 -9.12
C ARG A 78 11.86 -5.33 -9.65
N ILE A 79 11.93 -4.26 -8.85
CA ILE A 79 12.27 -2.93 -9.37
C ILE A 79 13.72 -2.65 -9.08
N GLN A 80 14.50 -2.33 -10.11
CA GLN A 80 15.92 -2.04 -9.99
C GLN A 80 16.23 -0.67 -10.57
N LYS A 81 17.34 -0.09 -10.12
CA LYS A 81 17.89 1.13 -10.71
C LYS A 81 18.03 0.95 -12.23
N GLY A 82 17.54 1.91 -12.99
CA GLY A 82 17.59 1.90 -14.46
C GLY A 82 16.37 1.25 -15.14
N ASP A 83 15.52 0.55 -14.41
CA ASP A 83 14.21 0.11 -14.91
C ASP A 83 13.32 1.34 -15.19
N SER A 84 12.37 1.23 -16.12
CA SER A 84 11.39 2.29 -16.37
C SER A 84 10.06 1.92 -15.76
N VAL A 85 9.44 2.86 -15.06
CA VAL A 85 8.17 2.66 -14.38
C VAL A 85 7.15 3.67 -14.88
N ILE A 86 5.93 3.19 -15.11
CA ILE A 86 4.80 4.01 -15.54
C ILE A 86 3.60 3.67 -14.67
N LYS A 87 3.09 4.69 -13.97
CA LYS A 87 1.82 4.67 -13.27
C LYS A 87 1.00 5.88 -13.67
N LYS A 88 -0.25 5.63 -14.05
CA LYS A 88 -1.22 6.70 -14.33
C LYS A 88 -1.92 7.12 -13.05
N LYS A 89 -2.27 8.41 -12.96
CA LYS A 89 -3.19 8.91 -11.94
C LYS A 89 -4.51 8.15 -12.04
N ASN A 90 -5.13 7.88 -10.90
CA ASN A 90 -6.37 7.09 -10.75
C ASN A 90 -6.27 5.64 -11.29
N SER A 91 -5.06 5.11 -11.40
CA SER A 91 -4.82 3.71 -11.79
C SER A 91 -4.02 3.01 -10.71
N MET A 92 -4.48 1.83 -10.29
CA MET A 92 -3.71 0.92 -9.43
C MET A 92 -2.65 0.16 -10.23
N ILE A 93 -2.80 0.12 -11.57
CA ILE A 93 -1.88 -0.57 -12.46
C ILE A 93 -0.55 0.20 -12.56
N ILE A 94 0.53 -0.50 -12.24
CA ILE A 94 1.90 -0.10 -12.55
C ILE A 94 2.43 -0.95 -13.69
N LYS A 95 3.03 -0.30 -14.68
CA LYS A 95 3.82 -0.96 -15.72
C LYS A 95 5.30 -0.79 -15.41
N LEU A 96 6.00 -1.91 -15.34
CA LEU A 96 7.44 -1.97 -15.15
C LEU A 96 8.09 -2.49 -16.43
N PHE A 97 9.08 -1.76 -16.92
CA PHE A 97 9.92 -2.13 -18.06
C PHE A 97 11.33 -2.37 -17.55
N LYS A 98 11.80 -3.61 -17.70
CA LYS A 98 13.15 -3.96 -17.28
C LYS A 98 14.20 -3.26 -18.14
N SER A 99 15.28 -2.80 -17.49
CA SER A 99 16.42 -2.17 -18.15
C SER A 99 17.08 -3.06 -19.22
N ASN A 100 16.97 -4.38 -19.09
CA ASN A 100 17.43 -5.37 -20.07
C ASN A 100 16.44 -5.63 -21.23
N ALA A 101 15.37 -4.81 -21.34
CA ALA A 101 14.35 -4.84 -22.40
C ALA A 101 13.56 -6.16 -22.58
N LYS A 102 13.69 -7.13 -21.68
CA LYS A 102 13.10 -8.48 -21.85
C LYS A 102 11.77 -8.74 -21.14
N ALA A 103 11.32 -7.86 -20.23
CA ALA A 103 10.09 -8.10 -19.49
C ALA A 103 9.29 -6.82 -19.25
N ILE A 104 8.02 -6.88 -19.63
CA ILE A 104 6.97 -5.96 -19.18
C ILE A 104 6.22 -6.69 -18.08
N ILE A 105 6.19 -6.10 -16.89
CA ILE A 105 5.42 -6.63 -15.75
C ILE A 105 4.31 -5.63 -15.48
N GLU A 106 3.08 -6.11 -15.59
CA GLU A 106 1.89 -5.36 -15.20
C GLU A 106 1.43 -5.91 -13.85
N GLY A 107 1.24 -5.03 -12.87
CA GLY A 107 0.72 -5.37 -11.55
C GLY A 107 -0.37 -4.38 -11.17
N GLY A 108 -1.49 -4.90 -10.67
CA GLY A 108 -2.64 -4.17 -10.16
C GLY A 108 -3.75 -5.17 -9.82
N GLU A 109 -4.46 -4.92 -8.72
CA GLU A 109 -5.67 -5.67 -8.33
C GLU A 109 -6.73 -5.72 -9.43
#